data_AF-A0A7K0CMG8-F1
#
_entry.id   AF-A0A7K0CMG8-F1
#
_cell.length_a   1.000
_cell.length_b   1.000
_cell.length_c   1.000
_cell.angle_alpha   90.00
_cell.angle_beta   90.00
_cell.angle_gamma   90.00
#
_symmetry.space_group_name_H-M   'P 1'
#
loop_
_entity.id
_entity.type
_entity.pdbx_description
1 polymer ?
#
loop_
_entity_poly.entity_id
_entity_poly.type
_entity_poly.pdbx_seq_one_letter_code
_entity_poly.pdbx_strand_id
1 'polypeptide(L)'
;MAKTKKVTITLPAELLESMKAHTDNVSGYITELVEQAERRRLLRDELDRCQTESGTFTDEEMTKARAMLHGTGAEEADRAA
;
A
#
# COMPACT_ATOMS: atom_id res chain seq x y z
N MET A 1 6.16 23.80 -2.67
CA MET A 1 4.98 23.42 -3.47
C MET A 1 5.39 22.31 -4.43
N ALA A 2 4.85 21.11 -4.30
CA ALA A 2 5.13 20.03 -5.25
C ALA A 2 4.61 20.41 -6.66
N LYS A 3 5.33 20.03 -7.71
CA LYS A 3 4.94 20.33 -9.10
C LYS A 3 3.78 19.41 -9.50
N THR A 4 2.56 19.93 -9.48
CA THR A 4 1.36 19.20 -9.91
C THR A 4 1.09 19.38 -11.40
N LYS A 5 0.54 18.36 -12.05
CA LYS A 5 0.06 18.41 -13.44
C LYS A 5 -1.43 18.05 -13.45
N LYS A 6 -2.24 18.82 -14.17
CA LYS A 6 -3.66 18.48 -14.38
C LYS A 6 -3.76 17.30 -15.33
N VAL A 7 -4.51 16.28 -14.91
CA VAL A 7 -4.82 15.10 -15.73
C VAL A 7 -6.34 14.95 -15.76
N THR A 8 -6.88 14.64 -16.94
CA THR A 8 -8.30 14.29 -17.11
C THR A 8 -8.38 12.79 -17.27
N ILE A 9 -9.17 12.14 -16.41
CA ILE A 9 -9.40 10.69 -16.44
C ILE A 9 -10.90 10.42 -16.59
N THR A 10 -11.23 9.30 -17.24
CA THR A 10 -12.60 8.80 -17.31
C THR A 10 -12.75 7.67 -16.30
N LEU A 11 -13.79 7.75 -15.47
CA LEU A 11 -14.11 6.73 -14.47
C LEU A 11 -15.51 6.15 -14.75
N PRO A 12 -15.76 4.88 -14.41
CA PRO A 12 -17.11 4.33 -14.41
C PRO A 12 -18.04 5.17 -13.52
N ALA A 13 -19.26 5.45 -14.00
CA ALA A 13 -20.23 6.26 -13.28
C ALA A 13 -20.54 5.69 -11.89
N GLU A 14 -20.81 4.38 -11.81
CA GLU A 14 -21.08 3.67 -10.55
C GLU A 14 -19.94 3.83 -9.54
N LEU A 15 -18.68 3.77 -10.00
CA LEU A 15 -17.51 3.94 -9.14
C LEU A 15 -17.44 5.39 -8.63
N LEU A 16 -17.68 6.37 -9.51
CA LEU A 16 -17.67 7.77 -9.11
C LEU A 16 -18.76 8.08 -8.07
N GLU A 17 -19.96 7.54 -8.24
CA GLU A 17 -21.06 7.73 -7.29
C GLU A 17 -20.77 7.02 -5.96
N SER A 18 -20.23 5.81 -5.99
CA SER A 18 -19.77 5.11 -4.77
C SER A 18 -18.69 5.90 -4.02
N MET A 19 -17.73 6.50 -4.73
CA MET A 19 -16.69 7.32 -4.10
C MET A 19 -17.25 8.60 -3.48
N LYS A 20 -18.17 9.27 -4.18
CA LYS A 20 -18.87 10.46 -3.67
C LYS A 20 -19.70 10.17 -2.42
N ALA A 21 -20.21 8.94 -2.26
CA ALA A 21 -20.98 8.56 -1.08
C ALA A 21 -20.15 8.60 0.22
N HIS A 22 -18.82 8.54 0.13
CA HIS A 22 -17.91 8.50 1.28
C HIS A 22 -16.91 9.66 1.33
N THR A 23 -16.82 10.50 0.30
CA THR A 23 -15.86 11.62 0.24
C THR A 23 -16.29 12.71 -0.74
N ASP A 24 -16.30 13.97 -0.28
CA ASP A 24 -16.58 15.14 -1.12
C ASP A 24 -15.40 15.54 -2.03
N ASN A 25 -14.18 15.11 -1.69
CA ASN A 25 -12.95 15.36 -2.45
C ASN A 25 -12.44 14.11 -3.19
N VAL A 26 -13.10 13.76 -4.30
CA VAL A 26 -12.73 12.62 -5.14
C VAL A 26 -11.27 12.73 -5.64
N SER A 27 -10.82 13.93 -6.00
CA SER A 27 -9.47 14.13 -6.53
C SER A 27 -8.36 13.88 -5.49
N GLY A 28 -8.59 14.28 -4.24
CA GLY A 28 -7.67 14.00 -3.13
C GLY A 28 -7.63 12.51 -2.83
N TYR A 29 -8.81 11.89 -2.72
CA TYR A 29 -8.92 10.46 -2.46
C TYR A 29 -8.21 9.60 -3.53
N ILE A 30 -8.38 9.92 -4.81
CA ILE A 30 -7.65 9.25 -5.89
C ILE A 30 -6.14 9.48 -5.77
N THR A 31 -5.72 10.70 -5.44
CA THR A 31 -4.29 11.01 -5.29
C THR A 31 -3.66 10.16 -4.19
N GLU A 32 -4.28 10.07 -3.03
CA GLU A 32 -3.79 9.25 -1.91
C GLU A 32 -3.73 7.76 -2.27
N LEU A 33 -4.76 7.23 -2.92
CA LEU A 33 -4.79 5.85 -3.38
C LEU A 33 -3.67 5.56 -4.39
N VAL A 34 -3.44 6.47 -5.34
CA VAL A 34 -2.37 6.34 -6.35
C VAL A 34 -0.99 6.44 -5.70
N GLU A 35 -0.79 7.36 -4.77
CA GLU A 35 0.47 7.46 -4.02
C GLU A 35 0.77 6.21 -3.20
N GLN A 36 -0.26 5.63 -2.58
CA GLN A 36 -0.09 4.39 -1.83
C GLN A 36 0.15 3.19 -2.76
N ALA A 37 -0.49 3.16 -3.93
CA ALA A 37 -0.25 2.14 -4.94
C ALA A 37 1.16 2.22 -5.52
N GLU A 38 1.66 3.41 -5.84
CA GLU A 38 3.00 3.61 -6.39
C GLU A 38 4.08 3.26 -5.36
N ARG A 39 3.90 3.64 -4.09
CA ARG A 39 4.80 3.21 -3.00
C ARG A 39 4.87 1.69 -2.88
N ARG A 40 3.73 0.99 -2.95
CA ARG A 40 3.69 -0.48 -2.92
C ARG A 40 4.39 -1.10 -4.13
N ARG A 41 4.22 -0.50 -5.31
CA ARG A 41 4.89 -0.95 -6.54
C ARG A 41 6.41 -0.83 -6.42
N LEU A 42 6.91 0.35 -6.05
CA LEU A 42 8.35 0.57 -5.88
C LEU A 42 8.97 -0.36 -4.84
N LEU A 43 8.24 -0.61 -3.73
CA LEU A 43 8.68 -1.58 -2.73
C LEU A 43 8.75 -3.00 -3.29
N ARG A 44 7.76 -3.41 -4.09
CA ARG A 44 7.77 -4.73 -4.73
C ARG A 44 8.92 -4.87 -5.72
N ASP A 45 9.15 -3.86 -6.56
CA ASP A 45 10.24 -3.86 -7.53
C ASP A 45 11.61 -3.99 -6.83
N GLU A 46 11.77 -3.35 -5.67
CA GLU A 46 13.00 -3.49 -4.86
C GLU A 46 13.12 -4.89 -4.23
N LEU A 47 12.04 -5.46 -3.70
CA LEU A 47 12.04 -6.82 -3.17
C LEU A 47 12.38 -7.86 -4.26
N ASP A 48 11.83 -7.70 -5.46
CA ASP A 48 12.10 -8.58 -6.60
C ASP A 48 13.57 -8.49 -7.02
N ARG A 49 14.17 -7.29 -6.97
CA ARG A 49 15.61 -7.12 -7.19
C ARG A 49 16.43 -7.84 -6.13
N CYS A 50 16.09 -7.68 -4.85
CA CYS A 50 16.77 -8.37 -3.76
C CYS A 50 16.71 -9.90 -3.93
N GLN A 51 15.57 -10.45 -4.34
CA GLN A 51 15.44 -11.89 -4.59
C GLN A 51 16.28 -12.36 -5.78
N THR A 52 16.40 -11.51 -6.81
CA THR A 52 17.25 -11.81 -7.98
C THR A 52 18.73 -11.87 -7.60
N GLU A 53 19.18 -10.97 -6.71
CA GLU A 53 20.59 -10.86 -6.30
C GLU A 53 20.99 -11.85 -5.19
N SER A 54 20.07 -12.14 -4.25
CA SER A 54 20.36 -12.88 -3.02
C SER A 54 19.66 -14.24 -2.92
N GLY A 55 18.71 -14.54 -3.83
CA GLY A 55 17.83 -15.69 -3.75
C GLY A 55 16.54 -15.41 -2.98
N THR A 56 15.59 -16.36 -3.02
CA THR A 56 14.27 -16.22 -2.40
C THR A 56 14.38 -15.98 -0.90
N PHE A 57 13.57 -15.06 -0.35
CA PHE A 57 13.49 -14.88 1.10
C PHE A 57 13.04 -16.18 1.78
N THR A 58 13.77 -16.58 2.80
CA THR A 58 13.44 -17.76 3.59
C THR A 58 12.36 -17.45 4.64
N ASP A 59 11.63 -18.47 5.08
CA ASP A 59 10.60 -18.32 6.11
C ASP A 59 11.17 -17.79 7.44
N GLU A 60 12.42 -18.12 7.76
CA GLU A 60 13.14 -17.62 8.94
C GLU A 60 13.40 -16.11 8.85
N GLU A 61 13.85 -15.63 7.70
CA GLU A 61 14.07 -14.21 7.45
C GLU A 61 12.76 -13.42 7.43
N MET A 62 11.69 -13.97 6.84
CA MET A 62 10.37 -13.35 6.87
C MET A 62 9.79 -13.26 8.29
N THR A 63 9.96 -14.30 9.10
CA THR A 63 9.53 -14.33 10.50
C THR A 63 10.27 -13.27 11.32
N LYS A 64 11.59 -13.17 11.14
CA LYS A 64 12.41 -12.15 11.78
C LYS A 64 12.01 -10.74 11.36
N ALA A 65 11.79 -10.49 10.06
CA ALA A 65 11.35 -9.21 9.54
C ALA A 65 9.97 -8.81 10.09
N ARG A 66 9.02 -9.76 10.18
CA ARG A 66 7.70 -9.52 10.76
C ARG A 66 7.78 -9.14 12.24
N ALA A 67 8.63 -9.84 13.02
CA ALA A 67 8.87 -9.53 14.42
C ALA A 67 9.51 -8.13 14.63
N MET A 68 10.31 -7.66 13.67
CA MET A 68 10.88 -6.32 13.70
C MET A 68 9.87 -5.23 13.33
N LEU A 69 9.01 -5.48 12.33
CA LEU A 69 8.03 -4.50 11.84
C LEU A 69 6.84 -4.31 12.79
N HIS A 70 6.36 -5.38 13.42
CA HIS A 70 5.22 -5.34 14.33
C HIS A 70 5.62 -5.26 15.81
N GLY A 71 6.92 -5.22 16.10
CA GLY A 71 7.43 -5.56 17.43
C GLY A 71 7.12 -7.03 17.77
N THR A 72 7.76 -7.59 18.78
CA THR A 72 7.38 -8.89 19.33
C THR A 72 5.97 -8.80 19.94
N GLY A 73 4.95 -9.02 19.11
CA GLY A 73 3.54 -8.90 19.46
C GLY A 73 2.78 -10.18 19.17
N ALA A 74 3.10 -11.24 19.91
CA ALA A 74 2.16 -12.33 20.18
C ALA A 74 1.01 -11.88 21.12
N GLU A 75 0.79 -10.57 21.27
CA GLU A 75 -0.15 -9.98 22.24
C GLU A 75 -1.45 -9.45 21.60
N GLU A 76 -1.66 -9.64 20.30
CA GLU A 76 -2.96 -9.32 19.65
C GLU A 76 -3.90 -10.53 19.54
N ALA A 77 -3.49 -11.71 20.02
CA ALA A 77 -4.38 -12.85 20.20
C ALA A 77 -5.28 -12.75 21.46
N ASP A 78 -5.04 -11.76 22.34
CA ASP A 78 -5.79 -11.58 23.60
C ASP A 78 -6.93 -10.55 23.53
N ARG A 79 -7.11 -9.84 22.39
CA ARG A 79 -8.23 -8.89 22.22
C ARG A 79 -9.46 -9.47 21.51
N ALA A 80 -9.57 -10.80 21.48
CA ALA A 80 -10.72 -11.51 20.91
C ALA A 80 -11.21 -12.68 21.80
N ALA A 81 -11.14 -12.51 23.13
CA ALA A 81 -11.80 -13.36 24.13
C ALA A 81 -12.90 -12.57 24.85
#